data_AF-A0A2N1Y4Z2-F1
#
_entry.id   AF-A0A2N1Y4Z2-F1
#
_cell.length_a   1.000
_cell.length_b   1.000
_cell.length_c   1.000
_cell.angle_alpha   90.00
_cell.angle_beta   90.00
_cell.angle_gamma   90.00
#
_symmetry.space_group_name_H-M   'P 1'
#
loop_
_entity.id
_entity.type
_entity.pdbx_description
1 polymer ?
#
loop_
_entity_poly.entity_id
_entity_poly.type
_entity_poly.pdbx_seq_one_letter_code
_entity_poly.pdbx_strand_id
1 'polypeptide(L)'
;MIAACRGAWLLVALLFVSPLRSQDFPLELRVPVAVSPPNLVELDQGVEPAPAAAELVVPFSLLGRFVLPGTRMVLDLPFAGGGNDASTPVTVIHGARPGPVLCLAAGIHGDEINGIEIVRRVANALQAEQIAGTVVAVPVVNLSGFQRGTRYLPDRRDLNRSFPGSRYGSMASRIAHVFFDGIARHCDALIDFHTGSFDRSNLPQVRADLRLPAVLQLARGLGATVVLHSPGSKGMLRLAATAAGIPALTFEVGAPARLQVSEIEVAVAAINGLLHHLGMSQGSPSDEATQPIFYDSQWVRANAGGLLIGEVALGQRVQKGQRLGRVIDPIHNTERVIMSPVFGRVLGMAQNQQVLPGFAAFHLGEETSEQHAVEEAAAEISDAAEDASEEDGGRVGTETLDRSAQIDEDVE
;
A
#
# COMPACT_ATOMS: atom_id res chain seq x y z
N MET A 1 -57.74 37.54 61.41
CA MET A 1 -57.90 38.83 62.14
C MET A 1 -56.60 39.61 61.98
N ILE A 2 -56.59 40.63 61.12
CA ILE A 2 -56.47 42.08 61.44
C ILE A 2 -55.03 42.44 61.89
N ALA A 3 -54.18 42.99 61.00
CA ALA A 3 -53.96 44.44 60.67
C ALA A 3 -52.96 45.11 61.66
N ALA A 4 -52.14 46.12 61.36
CA ALA A 4 -51.81 46.99 60.22
C ALA A 4 -50.41 47.62 60.50
N CYS A 5 -49.60 48.01 59.50
CA CYS A 5 -49.22 49.38 59.07
C CYS A 5 -47.69 49.35 58.79
N ARG A 6 -47.01 50.09 57.90
CA ARG A 6 -47.28 51.11 56.86
C ARG A 6 -45.96 51.25 56.07
N GLY A 7 -46.00 51.69 54.81
CA GLY A 7 -44.85 52.37 54.15
C GLY A 7 -44.47 51.84 52.77
N ALA A 8 -45.09 52.39 51.74
CA ALA A 8 -44.66 52.30 50.34
C ALA A 8 -43.52 53.30 50.05
N TRP A 9 -42.71 53.05 49.02
CA TRP A 9 -42.37 53.95 47.90
C TRP A 9 -41.31 53.27 47.02
N LEU A 10 -41.68 53.00 45.76
CA LEU A 10 -40.84 52.49 44.67
C LEU A 10 -40.29 53.71 43.90
N LEU A 11 -39.00 53.71 43.52
CA LEU A 11 -38.45 54.75 42.63
C LEU A 11 -37.57 54.10 41.55
N VAL A 12 -38.09 54.17 40.32
CA VAL A 12 -37.45 53.84 39.05
C VAL A 12 -36.76 55.10 38.53
N ALA A 13 -35.49 55.01 38.12
CA ALA A 13 -34.79 56.11 37.47
C ALA A 13 -34.60 55.81 35.98
N LEU A 14 -35.33 56.55 35.13
CA LEU A 14 -35.10 56.68 33.70
C LEU A 14 -33.95 57.69 33.44
N LEU A 15 -33.03 57.35 32.53
CA LEU A 15 -32.11 58.31 31.93
C LEU A 15 -32.64 58.70 30.54
N PHE A 16 -33.25 59.90 30.48
CA PHE A 16 -33.64 60.58 29.26
C PHE A 16 -32.48 61.43 28.72
N VAL A 17 -32.18 61.26 27.43
CA VAL A 17 -31.31 62.12 26.63
C VAL A 17 -32.16 63.23 26.02
N SER A 18 -31.77 64.50 26.17
CA SER A 18 -32.29 65.70 25.48
C SER A 18 -31.35 66.91 25.75
N PRO A 19 -31.43 68.04 25.03
CA PRO A 19 -30.80 68.24 23.72
C PRO A 19 -29.88 69.48 23.73
N LEU A 20 -28.93 69.59 22.80
CA LEU A 20 -28.23 70.86 22.57
C LEU A 20 -28.35 71.28 21.10
N ARG A 21 -28.91 72.47 20.94
CA ARG A 21 -29.22 73.19 19.71
C ARG A 21 -27.97 73.59 18.93
N SER A 22 -28.17 73.69 17.62
CA SER A 22 -27.30 74.30 16.62
C SER A 22 -26.89 75.74 16.94
N GLN A 23 -25.66 76.08 16.61
CA GLN A 23 -25.22 77.46 16.37
C GLN A 23 -24.56 77.53 14.99
N ASP A 24 -25.12 78.40 14.15
CA ASP A 24 -24.75 78.64 12.77
C ASP A 24 -23.40 79.36 12.65
N PHE A 25 -22.55 78.92 11.71
CA PHE A 25 -21.50 79.73 11.11
C PHE A 25 -21.56 79.57 9.58
N PRO A 26 -21.57 80.67 8.80
CA PRO A 26 -21.71 80.62 7.35
C PRO A 26 -20.38 80.24 6.70
N LEU A 27 -20.35 79.15 5.93
CA LEU A 27 -19.28 78.86 4.98
C LEU A 27 -19.80 79.12 3.57
N GLU A 28 -19.25 80.14 2.93
CA GLU A 28 -19.48 80.46 1.52
C GLU A 28 -19.09 79.26 0.65
N LEU A 29 -20.06 78.67 -0.06
CA LEU A 29 -19.82 77.66 -1.09
C LEU A 29 -19.22 78.35 -2.32
N ARG A 30 -17.89 78.29 -2.46
CA ARG A 30 -17.24 78.54 -3.75
C ARG A 30 -17.60 77.41 -4.71
N VAL A 31 -18.38 77.74 -5.74
CA VAL A 31 -18.65 76.85 -6.88
C VAL A 31 -17.33 76.57 -7.60
N PRO A 32 -16.84 75.32 -7.67
CA PRO A 32 -15.68 75.00 -8.48
C PRO A 32 -16.02 75.13 -9.96
N VAL A 33 -15.13 75.78 -10.71
CA VAL A 33 -15.15 75.84 -12.17
C VAL A 33 -15.16 74.41 -12.72
N ALA A 34 -16.06 74.13 -13.68
CA ALA A 34 -16.16 72.84 -14.33
C ALA A 34 -14.85 72.49 -15.07
N VAL A 35 -14.04 71.64 -14.47
CA VAL A 35 -12.92 70.97 -15.15
C VAL A 35 -13.54 69.78 -15.88
N SER A 36 -13.37 69.72 -17.20
CA SER A 36 -13.79 68.54 -17.98
C SER A 36 -13.05 67.31 -17.43
N PRO A 37 -13.74 66.19 -17.17
CA PRO A 37 -13.07 64.98 -16.70
C PRO A 37 -12.03 64.56 -17.74
N PRO A 38 -10.85 64.06 -17.32
CA PRO A 38 -9.92 63.46 -18.27
C PRO A 38 -10.63 62.32 -19.00
N ASN A 39 -10.35 62.16 -20.29
CA ASN A 39 -10.83 61.03 -21.07
C ASN A 39 -10.50 59.74 -20.30
N LEU A 40 -11.54 58.98 -19.95
CA LEU A 40 -11.37 57.65 -19.40
C LEU A 40 -10.63 56.83 -20.47
N VAL A 41 -9.42 56.38 -20.14
CA VAL A 41 -8.77 55.32 -20.90
C VAL A 41 -9.68 54.11 -20.72
N GLU A 42 -10.25 53.60 -21.82
CA GLU A 42 -10.90 52.29 -21.81
C GLU A 42 -9.86 51.29 -21.29
N LEU A 43 -10.12 50.72 -20.11
CA LEU A 43 -9.37 49.59 -19.62
C LEU A 43 -9.61 48.46 -20.60
N ASP A 44 -8.54 48.05 -21.28
CA ASP A 44 -8.50 46.87 -22.14
C ASP A 44 -9.25 45.72 -21.47
N GLN A 45 -10.31 45.23 -22.09
CA GLN A 45 -11.08 44.07 -21.60
C GLN A 45 -10.34 42.74 -21.86
N GLY A 46 -9.05 42.78 -22.19
CA GLY A 46 -8.14 41.65 -22.13
C GLY A 46 -7.76 41.22 -20.71
N VAL A 47 -8.72 41.12 -19.79
CA VAL A 47 -8.49 40.40 -18.53
C VAL A 47 -8.49 38.92 -18.88
N GLU A 48 -7.30 38.36 -19.11
CA GLU A 48 -7.13 36.91 -19.04
C GLU A 48 -7.78 36.42 -17.75
N PRO A 49 -8.55 35.30 -17.79
CA PRO A 49 -9.16 34.78 -16.59
C PRO A 49 -8.06 34.61 -15.54
N ALA A 50 -8.29 35.17 -14.34
CA ALA A 50 -7.37 35.01 -13.23
C ALA A 50 -6.99 33.52 -13.13
N PRO A 51 -5.69 33.18 -13.01
CA PRO A 51 -5.29 31.78 -12.94
C PRO A 51 -6.12 31.13 -11.83
N ALA A 52 -6.73 29.98 -12.15
CA ALA A 52 -7.57 29.24 -11.21
C ALA A 52 -6.86 29.22 -9.85
N ALA A 53 -7.56 29.66 -8.79
CA ALA A 53 -6.97 29.75 -7.45
C ALA A 53 -6.29 28.41 -7.14
N ALA A 54 -4.97 28.43 -6.97
CA ALA A 54 -4.20 27.22 -6.73
C ALA A 54 -4.85 26.47 -5.55
N GLU A 55 -5.27 25.24 -5.80
CA GLU A 55 -5.90 24.41 -4.78
C GLU A 55 -4.98 24.33 -3.56
N LEU A 56 -5.46 24.84 -2.43
CA LEU A 56 -4.66 24.94 -1.21
C LEU A 56 -4.41 23.53 -0.68
N VAL A 57 -3.15 23.11 -0.66
CA VAL A 57 -2.76 21.87 -0.01
C VAL A 57 -2.83 22.07 1.51
N VAL A 58 -3.66 21.27 2.18
CA VAL A 58 -3.80 21.30 3.64
C VAL A 58 -2.76 20.40 4.30
N PRO A 59 -2.34 20.67 5.55
CA PRO A 59 -1.44 19.78 6.27
C PRO A 59 -1.97 18.34 6.34
N PHE A 60 -1.13 17.37 6.00
CA PHE A 60 -1.47 15.95 6.08
C PHE A 60 -1.38 15.47 7.54
N SER A 61 -2.46 14.84 8.04
CA SER A 61 -2.51 14.32 9.41
C SER A 61 -2.27 12.82 9.43
N LEU A 62 -1.27 12.38 10.20
CA LEU A 62 -0.96 10.98 10.41
C LEU A 62 -0.38 10.77 11.82
N LEU A 63 -0.77 9.69 12.50
CA LEU A 63 -0.30 9.35 13.86
C LEU A 63 -0.40 10.52 14.86
N GLY A 64 -1.46 11.34 14.76
CA GLY A 64 -1.67 12.49 15.66
C GLY A 64 -0.73 13.68 15.44
N ARG A 65 0.02 13.71 14.33
CA ARG A 65 0.87 14.83 13.92
C ARG A 65 0.39 15.41 12.59
N PHE A 66 0.82 16.63 12.29
CA PHE A 66 0.59 17.30 11.01
C PHE A 66 1.92 17.48 10.28
N VAL A 67 1.96 17.07 9.02
CA VAL A 67 3.08 17.30 8.11
C VAL A 67 2.67 18.39 7.15
N LEU A 68 3.46 19.47 7.09
CA LEU A 68 3.11 20.64 6.27
C LEU A 68 3.36 20.36 4.78
N PRO A 69 2.61 21.00 3.86
CA PRO A 69 2.85 20.88 2.43
C PRO A 69 4.29 21.26 2.06
N GLY A 70 4.89 20.52 1.13
CA GLY A 70 6.28 20.72 0.71
C GLY A 70 7.31 20.37 1.77
N THR A 71 6.96 19.57 2.80
CA THR A 71 7.89 19.16 3.86
C THR A 71 7.94 17.65 4.06
N ARG A 72 8.96 17.19 4.78
CA ARG A 72 9.10 15.80 5.21
C ARG A 72 9.19 15.70 6.73
N MET A 73 8.64 14.63 7.29
CA MET A 73 8.69 14.34 8.72
C MET A 73 8.86 12.84 8.95
N VAL A 74 9.67 12.48 9.96
CA VAL A 74 9.70 11.11 10.48
C VAL A 74 8.77 11.05 11.69
N LEU A 75 7.82 10.12 11.65
CA LEU A 75 6.85 9.84 12.70
C LEU A 75 7.14 8.48 13.33
N ASP A 76 6.69 8.29 14.56
CA ASP A 76 6.86 7.06 15.32
C ASP A 76 5.55 6.26 15.36
N LEU A 77 5.53 5.13 14.67
CA LEU A 77 4.45 4.14 14.82
C LEU A 77 4.72 3.33 16.10
N PRO A 78 3.86 3.41 17.13
CA PRO A 78 4.12 2.74 18.40
C PRO A 78 4.11 1.21 18.23
N PHE A 79 5.10 0.53 18.82
CA PHE A 79 5.13 -0.93 18.82
C PHE A 79 4.12 -1.50 19.81
N ALA A 80 3.15 -2.26 19.33
CA ALA A 80 2.11 -2.87 20.17
C ALA A 80 2.43 -4.32 20.58
N GLY A 81 3.68 -4.61 20.98
CA GLY A 81 4.15 -5.99 21.12
C GLY A 81 5.10 -6.32 22.28
N GLY A 82 5.63 -5.35 23.03
CA GLY A 82 6.64 -5.63 24.06
C GLY A 82 6.80 -4.50 25.07
N GLY A 83 7.47 -4.79 26.19
CA GLY A 83 7.68 -3.84 27.30
C GLY A 83 8.74 -2.75 27.07
N ASN A 84 9.19 -2.55 25.82
CA ASN A 84 10.14 -1.50 25.46
C ASN A 84 9.46 -0.48 24.54
N ASP A 85 9.85 0.80 24.69
CA ASP A 85 9.38 1.96 23.91
C ASP A 85 9.90 1.97 22.45
N ALA A 86 10.09 0.80 21.83
CA ALA A 86 10.50 0.74 20.44
C ALA A 86 9.36 1.27 19.56
N SER A 87 9.69 2.12 18.57
CA SER A 87 8.77 2.57 17.53
C SER A 87 9.28 2.16 16.16
N THR A 88 8.36 1.96 15.23
CA THR A 88 8.69 1.80 13.81
C THR A 88 8.73 3.19 13.17
N PRO A 89 9.86 3.62 12.59
CA PRO A 89 9.94 4.92 11.93
C PRO A 89 9.13 4.94 10.63
N VAL A 90 8.29 5.96 10.48
CA VAL A 90 7.46 6.21 9.31
C VAL A 90 7.90 7.53 8.71
N THR A 91 8.44 7.50 7.49
CA THR A 91 8.81 8.73 6.78
C THR A 91 7.63 9.21 5.95
N VAL A 92 7.10 10.39 6.26
CA VAL A 92 6.05 11.05 5.49
C VAL A 92 6.69 12.17 4.67
N ILE A 93 6.52 12.11 3.35
CA ILE A 93 6.94 13.14 2.41
C ILE A 93 5.66 13.73 1.83
N HIS A 94 5.30 14.94 2.25
CA HIS A 94 4.05 15.58 1.87
C HIS A 94 4.32 16.67 0.82
N GLY A 95 3.76 16.47 -0.36
CA GLY A 95 3.93 17.29 -1.55
C GLY A 95 3.48 18.73 -1.37
N ALA A 96 4.04 19.63 -2.19
CA ALA A 96 3.59 21.02 -2.27
C ALA A 96 2.33 21.19 -3.14
N ARG A 97 1.88 20.12 -3.82
CA ARG A 97 0.72 20.12 -4.72
C ARG A 97 -0.29 19.02 -4.32
N PRO A 98 -1.59 19.19 -4.60
CA PRO A 98 -2.59 18.17 -4.30
C PRO A 98 -2.35 16.91 -5.13
N GLY A 99 -2.64 15.74 -4.56
CA GLY A 99 -2.44 14.45 -5.20
C GLY A 99 -2.72 13.29 -4.23
N PRO A 100 -2.59 12.03 -4.69
CA PRO A 100 -2.92 10.86 -3.89
C PRO A 100 -1.89 10.59 -2.78
N VAL A 101 -2.28 9.76 -1.81
CA VAL A 101 -1.43 9.25 -0.74
C VAL A 101 -1.00 7.82 -1.07
N LEU A 102 0.29 7.62 -1.37
CA LEU A 102 0.87 6.31 -1.67
C LEU A 102 1.63 5.76 -0.46
N CYS A 103 1.26 4.56 -0.01
CA CYS A 103 2.01 3.81 0.99
C CYS A 103 3.04 2.89 0.34
N LEU A 104 4.29 2.99 0.79
CA LEU A 104 5.37 2.06 0.44
C LEU A 104 5.80 1.32 1.72
N ALA A 105 5.43 0.04 1.82
CA ALA A 105 5.65 -0.78 3.01
C ALA A 105 6.60 -1.93 2.71
N ALA A 106 7.59 -2.15 3.57
CA ALA A 106 8.52 -3.27 3.47
C ALA A 106 8.86 -3.84 4.85
N GLY A 107 9.58 -4.96 4.86
CA GLY A 107 10.03 -5.58 6.10
C GLY A 107 8.87 -6.10 6.96
N ILE A 108 7.75 -6.52 6.36
CA ILE A 108 6.72 -7.30 7.06
C ILE A 108 7.33 -8.62 7.54
N HIS A 109 8.13 -9.24 6.67
CA HIS A 109 9.08 -10.27 7.03
C HIS A 109 10.46 -9.62 7.22
N GLY A 110 11.09 -9.87 8.35
CA GLY A 110 12.31 -9.16 8.74
C GLY A 110 13.56 -9.54 7.95
N ASP A 111 13.56 -10.70 7.31
CA ASP A 111 14.65 -11.18 6.46
C ASP A 111 14.56 -10.69 5.01
N GLU A 112 13.47 -10.04 4.61
CA GLU A 112 13.20 -9.64 3.22
C GLU A 112 13.78 -8.24 2.93
N ILE A 113 15.12 -8.16 2.86
CA ILE A 113 15.86 -6.88 2.91
C ILE A 113 15.91 -6.08 1.60
N ASN A 114 15.58 -6.66 0.44
CA ASN A 114 15.52 -5.93 -0.83
C ASN A 114 14.45 -4.83 -0.79
N GLY A 115 13.25 -5.14 -0.29
CA GLY A 115 12.16 -4.18 -0.13
C GLY A 115 12.52 -3.00 0.76
N ILE A 116 13.24 -3.27 1.86
CA ILE A 116 13.70 -2.24 2.81
C ILE A 116 14.58 -1.22 2.09
N GLU A 117 15.54 -1.69 1.28
CA GLU A 117 16.44 -0.83 0.52
C GLU A 117 15.71 -0.06 -0.59
N ILE A 118 14.73 -0.67 -1.26
CA ILE A 118 13.88 0.00 -2.26
C ILE A 118 13.14 1.19 -1.62
N VAL A 119 12.41 0.94 -0.54
CA VAL A 119 11.65 1.99 0.16
C VAL A 119 12.59 3.08 0.66
N ARG A 120 13.76 2.73 1.20
CA ARG A 120 14.78 3.69 1.65
C ARG A 120 15.31 4.54 0.50
N ARG A 121 15.61 3.97 -0.67
CA ARG A 121 16.11 4.71 -1.85
C ARG A 121 15.05 5.68 -2.37
N VAL A 122 13.82 5.19 -2.59
CA VAL A 122 12.71 6.02 -3.09
C VAL A 122 12.46 7.18 -2.12
N ALA A 123 12.23 6.90 -0.83
CA ALA A 123 11.92 7.93 0.16
C ALA A 123 13.04 8.98 0.36
N ASN A 124 14.30 8.63 0.12
CA ASN A 124 15.41 9.58 0.21
C ASN A 124 15.62 10.39 -1.08
N ALA A 125 15.23 9.87 -2.24
CA ALA A 125 15.33 10.58 -3.51
C ALA A 125 14.23 11.64 -3.69
N LEU A 126 13.07 11.47 -3.04
CA LEU A 126 11.95 12.41 -3.17
C LEU A 126 12.21 13.73 -2.44
N GLN A 127 11.94 14.82 -3.16
CA GLN A 127 11.92 16.19 -2.64
C GLN A 127 10.46 16.60 -2.47
N ALA A 128 10.05 16.94 -1.25
CA ALA A 128 8.66 17.20 -0.90
C ALA A 128 8.08 18.38 -1.70
N GLU A 129 8.92 19.37 -2.00
CA GLU A 129 8.58 20.56 -2.78
C GLU A 129 8.27 20.22 -4.25
N GLN A 130 8.76 19.08 -4.74
CA GLN A 130 8.68 18.69 -6.15
C GLN A 130 7.57 17.68 -6.44
N ILE A 131 7.00 17.02 -5.42
CA ILE A 131 5.94 16.03 -5.62
C ILE A 131 4.53 16.59 -5.39
N ALA A 132 3.55 15.90 -5.95
CA ALA A 132 2.14 16.07 -5.67
C ALA A 132 1.62 14.91 -4.82
N GLY A 133 0.70 15.18 -3.89
CA GLY A 133 0.19 14.18 -2.95
C GLY A 133 1.15 13.87 -1.81
N THR A 134 1.12 12.65 -1.30
CA THR A 134 1.93 12.24 -0.14
C THR A 134 2.51 10.86 -0.34
N VAL A 135 3.78 10.66 0.01
CA VAL A 135 4.37 9.32 0.13
C VAL A 135 4.57 8.99 1.60
N VAL A 136 3.96 7.88 2.04
CA VAL A 136 4.13 7.31 3.39
C VAL A 136 5.01 6.08 3.27
N ALA A 137 6.28 6.23 3.65
CA ALA A 137 7.29 5.19 3.53
C ALA A 137 7.57 4.52 4.88
N VAL A 138 7.37 3.20 4.94
CA VAL A 138 7.62 2.35 6.11
C VAL A 138 8.57 1.22 5.73
N PRO A 139 9.90 1.44 5.80
CA PRO A 139 10.88 0.46 5.34
C PRO A 139 10.88 -0.84 6.15
N VAL A 140 10.54 -0.79 7.44
CA VAL A 140 10.59 -1.97 8.33
C VAL A 140 9.36 -2.02 9.23
N VAL A 141 8.32 -2.76 8.83
CA VAL A 141 7.13 -2.95 9.67
C VAL A 141 7.43 -3.87 10.86
N ASN A 142 8.05 -5.02 10.63
CA ASN A 142 8.44 -5.99 11.64
C ASN A 142 9.87 -5.72 12.14
N LEU A 143 10.02 -4.67 12.95
CA LEU A 143 11.33 -4.25 13.47
C LEU A 143 12.04 -5.38 14.25
N SER A 144 11.30 -6.16 15.04
CA SER A 144 11.85 -7.28 15.79
C SER A 144 12.36 -8.39 14.87
N GLY A 145 11.63 -8.71 13.79
CA GLY A 145 12.08 -9.68 12.79
C GLY A 145 13.34 -9.21 12.09
N PHE A 146 13.40 -7.93 11.69
CA PHE A 146 14.55 -7.34 11.01
C PHE A 146 15.82 -7.40 11.87
N GLN A 147 15.72 -7.03 13.14
CA GLN A 147 16.85 -7.09 14.08
C GLN A 147 17.42 -8.51 14.26
N ARG A 148 16.59 -9.54 14.10
CA ARG A 148 17.02 -10.95 14.17
C ARG A 148 17.37 -11.55 12.81
N GLY A 149 17.11 -10.85 11.70
CA GLY A 149 17.21 -11.41 10.36
C GLY A 149 16.25 -12.58 10.15
N THR A 150 15.03 -12.50 10.70
CA THR A 150 14.03 -13.58 10.62
C THR A 150 12.73 -13.11 9.99
N ARG A 151 12.11 -13.98 9.20
CA ARG A 151 10.73 -13.83 8.70
C ARG A 151 9.73 -13.53 9.81
N TYR A 152 9.81 -14.32 10.88
CA TYR A 152 8.80 -14.36 11.93
C TYR A 152 9.05 -13.35 13.05
N LEU A 153 7.99 -13.07 13.80
CA LEU A 153 8.06 -12.39 15.08
C LEU A 153 8.67 -13.29 16.19
N PRO A 154 9.06 -12.74 17.36
CA PRO A 154 9.60 -13.54 18.46
C PRO A 154 8.72 -14.73 18.90
N ASP A 155 7.40 -14.61 18.77
CA ASP A 155 6.42 -15.67 19.05
C ASP A 155 6.19 -16.62 17.86
N ARG A 156 7.10 -16.60 16.88
CA ARG A 156 7.10 -17.42 15.64
C ARG A 156 5.92 -17.19 14.70
N ARG A 157 5.05 -16.22 14.97
CA ARG A 157 3.92 -15.91 14.08
C ARG A 157 4.38 -15.11 12.87
N ASP A 158 3.75 -15.40 11.74
CA ASP A 158 3.88 -14.63 10.51
C ASP A 158 2.96 -13.40 10.57
N LEU A 159 3.56 -12.20 10.46
CA LEU A 159 2.83 -10.94 10.48
C LEU A 159 1.88 -10.83 9.29
N ASN A 160 2.28 -11.34 8.11
CA ASN A 160 1.46 -11.36 6.91
C ASN A 160 0.36 -12.44 6.94
N ARG A 161 0.10 -13.05 8.09
CA ARG A 161 -1.09 -13.88 8.38
C ARG A 161 -1.98 -13.28 9.45
N SER A 162 -1.72 -12.03 9.83
CA SER A 162 -2.35 -11.39 10.97
C SER A 162 -3.14 -10.12 10.62
N PHE A 163 -3.14 -9.65 9.37
CA PHE A 163 -3.90 -8.45 8.95
C PHE A 163 -5.42 -8.71 8.80
N PRO A 164 -6.29 -7.73 9.06
CA PRO A 164 -6.00 -6.36 9.53
C PRO A 164 -5.64 -6.27 11.02
N GLY A 165 -5.63 -7.39 11.73
CA GLY A 165 -5.22 -7.47 13.12
C GLY A 165 -6.32 -7.13 14.12
N SER A 166 -5.93 -7.11 15.39
CA SER A 166 -6.78 -6.79 16.53
C SER A 166 -5.94 -6.27 17.69
N ARG A 167 -6.44 -5.22 18.35
CA ARG A 167 -5.87 -4.66 19.59
C ARG A 167 -5.81 -5.64 20.76
N TYR A 168 -6.49 -6.78 20.67
CA TYR A 168 -6.55 -7.78 21.73
C TYR A 168 -5.88 -9.10 21.37
N GLY A 169 -5.40 -9.26 20.14
CA GLY A 169 -4.83 -10.50 19.66
C GLY A 169 -3.39 -10.74 20.12
N SER A 170 -2.73 -11.66 19.41
CA SER A 170 -1.28 -11.92 19.53
C SER A 170 -0.46 -10.66 19.25
N MET A 171 0.84 -10.71 19.53
CA MET A 171 1.76 -9.64 19.16
C MET A 171 1.68 -9.31 17.66
N ALA A 172 1.69 -10.34 16.80
CA ALA A 172 1.53 -10.17 15.36
C ALA A 172 0.22 -9.43 15.00
N SER A 173 -0.89 -9.84 15.62
CA SER A 173 -2.20 -9.22 15.42
C SER A 173 -2.25 -7.76 15.90
N ARG A 174 -1.54 -7.41 16.96
CA ARG A 174 -1.49 -6.03 17.48
C ARG A 174 -0.63 -5.12 16.61
N ILE A 175 0.52 -5.61 16.14
CA ILE A 175 1.37 -4.90 15.17
C ILE A 175 0.58 -4.68 13.87
N ALA A 176 -0.07 -5.73 13.36
CA ALA A 176 -0.91 -5.64 12.16
C ALA A 176 -2.02 -4.59 12.34
N HIS A 177 -2.71 -4.58 13.49
CA HIS A 177 -3.74 -3.59 13.80
C HIS A 177 -3.22 -2.15 13.81
N VAL A 178 -2.11 -1.91 14.52
CA VAL A 178 -1.54 -0.56 14.61
C VAL A 178 -1.04 -0.07 13.26
N PHE A 179 -0.39 -0.93 12.46
CA PHE A 179 0.01 -0.57 11.11
C PHE A 179 -1.20 -0.32 10.20
N PHE A 180 -2.18 -1.22 10.22
CA PHE A 180 -3.32 -1.13 9.32
C PHE A 180 -4.19 0.10 9.59
N ASP A 181 -4.57 0.31 10.85
CA ASP A 181 -5.43 1.44 11.24
C ASP A 181 -4.67 2.76 11.30
N GLY A 182 -3.40 2.74 11.72
CA GLY A 182 -2.60 3.95 11.86
C GLY A 182 -1.93 4.44 10.58
N ILE A 183 -1.73 3.56 9.59
CA ILE A 183 -1.02 3.86 8.33
C ILE A 183 -1.85 3.51 7.11
N ALA A 184 -2.15 2.22 6.90
CA ALA A 184 -2.70 1.76 5.62
C ALA A 184 -4.04 2.44 5.30
N ARG A 185 -4.93 2.57 6.29
CA ARG A 185 -6.25 3.22 6.15
C ARG A 185 -6.22 4.71 5.81
N HIS A 186 -5.07 5.36 5.92
CA HIS A 186 -4.88 6.77 5.58
C HIS A 186 -4.30 6.97 4.17
N CYS A 187 -4.19 5.90 3.38
CA CYS A 187 -3.56 5.91 2.06
C CYS A 187 -4.56 5.54 0.96
N ASP A 188 -4.37 6.10 -0.22
CA ASP A 188 -5.19 5.84 -1.41
C ASP A 188 -4.71 4.61 -2.20
N ALA A 189 -3.44 4.24 -2.05
CA ALA A 189 -2.84 3.05 -2.66
C ALA A 189 -1.70 2.50 -1.80
N LEU A 190 -1.38 1.20 -1.94
CA LEU A 190 -0.36 0.53 -1.14
C LEU A 190 0.51 -0.42 -1.98
N ILE A 191 1.83 -0.30 -1.86
CA ILE A 191 2.79 -1.27 -2.37
C ILE A 191 3.47 -1.96 -1.19
N ASP A 192 3.32 -3.28 -1.12
CA ASP A 192 3.88 -4.16 -0.10
C ASP A 192 5.04 -4.96 -0.69
N PHE A 193 6.28 -4.65 -0.30
CA PHE A 193 7.47 -5.30 -0.84
C PHE A 193 7.81 -6.59 -0.10
N HIS A 194 7.98 -7.67 -0.85
CA HIS A 194 8.41 -8.98 -0.38
C HIS A 194 9.56 -9.52 -1.22
N THR A 195 10.11 -10.66 -0.84
CA THR A 195 11.01 -11.47 -1.67
C THR A 195 10.50 -12.90 -1.81
N GLY A 196 11.20 -13.73 -2.57
CA GLY A 196 11.04 -15.18 -2.47
C GLY A 196 11.09 -15.62 -1.00
N SER A 197 10.19 -16.52 -0.58
CA SER A 197 10.18 -16.97 0.81
C SER A 197 11.29 -17.99 1.06
N PHE A 198 11.94 -17.91 2.23
CA PHE A 198 13.05 -18.79 2.60
C PHE A 198 14.14 -18.80 1.52
N ASP A 199 14.78 -19.93 1.23
CA ASP A 199 15.83 -20.00 0.21
C ASP A 199 15.27 -20.02 -1.24
N ARG A 200 14.35 -19.12 -1.59
CA ARG A 200 13.86 -18.89 -2.95
C ARG A 200 14.18 -17.47 -3.41
N SER A 201 14.31 -17.30 -4.72
CA SER A 201 14.41 -15.99 -5.38
C SER A 201 13.27 -15.81 -6.37
N ASN A 202 12.71 -14.61 -6.41
CA ASN A 202 11.75 -14.17 -7.41
C ASN A 202 12.40 -13.14 -8.36
N LEU A 203 12.06 -13.21 -9.65
CA LEU A 203 12.26 -12.10 -10.57
C LEU A 203 11.38 -10.93 -10.09
N PRO A 204 11.76 -9.66 -10.27
CA PRO A 204 10.89 -8.52 -9.99
C PRO A 204 9.52 -8.70 -10.64
N GLN A 205 8.51 -8.89 -9.81
CA GLN A 205 7.15 -9.17 -10.25
C GLN A 205 6.12 -8.69 -9.23
N VAL A 206 4.93 -8.42 -9.72
CA VAL A 206 3.81 -7.94 -8.94
C VAL A 206 2.73 -9.01 -8.88
N ARG A 207 2.21 -9.23 -7.68
CA ARG A 207 1.02 -10.06 -7.44
C ARG A 207 -0.17 -9.16 -7.19
N ALA A 208 -1.19 -9.31 -8.03
CA ALA A 208 -2.36 -8.42 -8.07
C ALA A 208 -3.66 -9.23 -8.14
N ASP A 209 -4.70 -8.78 -7.43
CA ASP A 209 -6.05 -9.28 -7.66
C ASP A 209 -6.63 -8.54 -8.88
N LEU A 210 -6.45 -9.14 -10.07
CA LEU A 210 -6.84 -8.57 -11.37
C LEU A 210 -8.35 -8.49 -11.57
N ARG A 211 -9.14 -9.10 -10.68
CA ARG A 211 -10.60 -9.01 -10.66
C ARG A 211 -11.05 -7.62 -10.20
N LEU A 212 -10.15 -6.87 -9.54
CA LEU A 212 -10.41 -5.54 -9.01
C LEU A 212 -9.87 -4.47 -9.99
N PRO A 213 -10.73 -3.68 -10.66
CA PRO A 213 -10.30 -2.71 -11.66
C PRO A 213 -9.31 -1.66 -11.15
N ALA A 214 -9.47 -1.22 -9.90
CA ALA A 214 -8.57 -0.24 -9.28
C ALA A 214 -7.17 -0.82 -9.01
N VAL A 215 -7.07 -2.12 -8.70
CA VAL A 215 -5.79 -2.82 -8.53
C VAL A 215 -5.10 -3.00 -9.88
N LEU A 216 -5.85 -3.37 -10.93
CA LEU A 216 -5.34 -3.44 -12.29
C LEU A 216 -4.80 -2.09 -12.77
N GLN A 217 -5.54 -1.00 -12.52
CA GLN A 217 -5.11 0.36 -12.88
C GLN A 217 -3.83 0.79 -12.15
N LEU A 218 -3.66 0.36 -10.89
CA LEU A 218 -2.43 0.57 -10.13
C LEU A 218 -1.25 -0.23 -10.73
N ALA A 219 -1.48 -1.48 -11.10
CA ALA A 219 -0.45 -2.35 -11.69
C ALA A 219 0.06 -1.81 -13.04
N ARG A 220 -0.81 -1.19 -13.85
CA ARG A 220 -0.43 -0.50 -15.11
C ARG A 220 0.61 0.60 -14.92
N GLY A 221 0.69 1.20 -13.73
CA GLY A 221 1.68 2.23 -13.42
C GLY A 221 3.10 1.72 -13.22
N LEU A 222 3.33 0.41 -13.14
CA LEU A 222 4.65 -0.18 -12.83
C LEU A 222 5.51 -0.48 -14.07
N GLY A 223 5.14 0.04 -15.24
CA GLY A 223 5.93 -0.12 -16.47
C GLY A 223 6.06 -1.58 -16.93
N ALA A 224 7.21 -1.96 -17.50
CA ALA A 224 7.55 -3.32 -17.97
C ALA A 224 7.64 -4.41 -16.88
N THR A 225 7.02 -4.22 -15.72
CA THR A 225 7.06 -5.18 -14.62
C THR A 225 6.17 -6.40 -14.92
N VAL A 226 6.61 -7.59 -14.51
CA VAL A 226 5.82 -8.82 -14.60
C VAL A 226 4.60 -8.72 -13.67
N VAL A 227 3.41 -9.03 -14.17
CA VAL A 227 2.17 -9.02 -13.38
C VAL A 227 1.55 -10.42 -13.39
N LEU A 228 1.23 -10.91 -12.20
CA LEU A 228 0.56 -12.18 -11.95
C LEU A 228 -0.78 -11.97 -11.25
N HIS A 229 -1.80 -12.70 -11.70
CA HIS A 229 -3.03 -12.82 -10.93
C HIS A 229 -2.76 -13.56 -9.62
N SER A 230 -3.26 -13.00 -8.52
CA SER A 230 -3.34 -13.68 -7.24
C SER A 230 -4.40 -13.01 -6.37
N PRO A 231 -5.47 -13.71 -5.93
CA PRO A 231 -6.44 -13.15 -5.00
C PRO A 231 -5.84 -12.92 -3.60
N GLY A 232 -4.75 -13.60 -3.27
CA GLY A 232 -4.12 -13.57 -1.95
C GLY A 232 -4.79 -14.51 -0.96
N SER A 233 -4.29 -14.52 0.27
CA SER A 233 -4.78 -15.39 1.34
C SER A 233 -5.12 -14.59 2.60
N LYS A 234 -5.99 -15.17 3.42
CA LYS A 234 -6.43 -14.58 4.69
C LYS A 234 -5.24 -14.15 5.53
N GLY A 235 -5.33 -12.95 6.10
CA GLY A 235 -4.29 -12.41 6.97
C GLY A 235 -3.20 -11.61 6.26
N MET A 236 -3.19 -11.54 4.92
CA MET A 236 -2.25 -10.71 4.17
C MET A 236 -2.58 -9.23 4.25
N LEU A 237 -1.54 -8.37 4.32
CA LEU A 237 -1.72 -6.91 4.24
C LEU A 237 -2.46 -6.50 2.97
N ARG A 238 -2.00 -7.00 1.81
CA ARG A 238 -2.61 -6.71 0.51
C ARG A 238 -4.11 -7.02 0.50
N LEU A 239 -4.50 -8.21 0.96
CA LEU A 239 -5.91 -8.63 0.98
C LEU A 239 -6.74 -7.77 1.93
N ALA A 240 -6.19 -7.42 3.11
CA ALA A 240 -6.87 -6.54 4.05
C ALA A 240 -7.05 -5.12 3.48
N ALA A 241 -6.05 -4.60 2.76
CA ALA A 241 -6.10 -3.28 2.13
C ALA A 241 -7.14 -3.24 1.02
N THR A 242 -7.14 -4.22 0.10
CA THR A 242 -8.15 -4.28 -0.97
C THR A 242 -9.56 -4.47 -0.43
N ALA A 243 -9.73 -5.26 0.63
CA ALA A 243 -11.02 -5.41 1.32
C ALA A 243 -11.50 -4.11 1.99
N ALA A 244 -10.59 -3.20 2.33
CA ALA A 244 -10.89 -1.86 2.84
C ALA A 244 -11.07 -0.80 1.72
N GLY A 245 -11.05 -1.21 0.45
CA GLY A 245 -11.21 -0.31 -0.70
C GLY A 245 -9.92 0.38 -1.13
N ILE A 246 -8.75 -0.05 -0.63
CA ILE A 246 -7.45 0.52 -0.95
C ILE A 246 -6.75 -0.40 -1.96
N PRO A 247 -6.56 0.03 -3.22
CA PRO A 247 -5.81 -0.72 -4.21
C PRO A 247 -4.40 -1.05 -3.69
N ALA A 248 -4.05 -2.34 -3.67
CA ALA A 248 -2.79 -2.80 -3.11
C ALA A 248 -2.13 -3.87 -3.98
N LEU A 249 -0.80 -3.80 -4.05
CA LEU A 249 0.04 -4.72 -4.81
C LEU A 249 1.11 -5.32 -3.89
N THR A 250 1.42 -6.59 -4.09
CA THR A 250 2.61 -7.21 -3.50
C THR A 250 3.71 -7.20 -4.55
N PHE A 251 4.84 -6.56 -4.28
CA PHE A 251 5.98 -6.49 -5.18
C PHE A 251 7.09 -7.43 -4.67
N GLU A 252 7.26 -8.54 -5.37
CA GLU A 252 8.26 -9.57 -5.09
C GLU A 252 9.58 -9.21 -5.77
N VAL A 253 10.67 -9.08 -5.02
CA VAL A 253 11.98 -8.66 -5.56
C VAL A 253 13.12 -9.49 -4.97
N GLY A 254 13.62 -10.46 -5.74
CA GLY A 254 14.79 -11.25 -5.37
C GLY A 254 14.52 -12.29 -4.27
N ALA A 255 15.54 -12.54 -3.45
CA ALA A 255 15.62 -13.52 -2.38
C ALA A 255 15.78 -12.82 -1.01
N PRO A 256 15.43 -13.49 0.10
CA PRO A 256 15.60 -12.92 1.42
C PRO A 256 17.07 -13.01 1.83
N ALA A 257 17.40 -12.28 2.90
CA ALA A 257 18.70 -12.23 3.55
C ALA A 257 19.88 -11.82 2.66
N ARG A 258 19.65 -11.38 1.41
CA ARG A 258 20.67 -10.88 0.49
C ARG A 258 20.17 -9.64 -0.24
N LEU A 259 21.07 -8.70 -0.47
CA LEU A 259 20.80 -7.55 -1.32
C LEU A 259 21.15 -7.88 -2.78
N GLN A 260 20.17 -7.72 -3.66
CA GLN A 260 20.35 -7.91 -5.10
C GLN A 260 20.18 -6.56 -5.80
N VAL A 261 21.30 -5.87 -5.98
CA VAL A 261 21.33 -4.47 -6.45
C VAL A 261 20.62 -4.29 -7.79
N SER A 262 20.81 -5.22 -8.75
CA SER A 262 20.13 -5.18 -10.05
C SER A 262 18.61 -5.24 -9.91
N GLU A 263 18.10 -6.13 -9.05
CA GLU A 263 16.65 -6.29 -8.84
C GLU A 263 16.06 -5.09 -8.09
N ILE A 264 16.82 -4.53 -7.14
CA ILE A 264 16.46 -3.30 -6.44
C ILE A 264 16.37 -2.13 -7.41
N GLU A 265 17.30 -2.00 -8.36
CA GLU A 265 17.28 -0.93 -9.36
C GLU A 265 16.06 -1.02 -10.28
N VAL A 266 15.70 -2.23 -10.72
CA VAL A 266 14.47 -2.48 -11.50
C VAL A 266 13.23 -2.05 -10.71
N ALA A 267 13.14 -2.46 -9.44
CA ALA A 267 11.99 -2.10 -8.60
C ALA A 267 11.92 -0.59 -8.30
N VAL A 268 13.05 0.07 -8.04
CA VAL A 268 13.11 1.54 -7.84
C VAL A 268 12.64 2.28 -9.11
N ALA A 269 13.08 1.83 -10.29
CA ALA A 269 12.63 2.41 -11.56
C ALA A 269 11.12 2.23 -11.76
N ALA A 270 10.57 1.05 -11.45
CA ALA A 270 9.14 0.78 -11.52
C ALA A 270 8.34 1.70 -10.57
N ILE A 271 8.81 1.92 -9.34
CA ILE A 271 8.14 2.84 -8.40
C ILE A 271 8.21 4.30 -8.85
N ASN A 272 9.32 4.74 -9.45
CA ASN A 272 9.40 6.07 -10.04
C ASN A 272 8.41 6.24 -11.21
N GLY A 273 8.27 5.19 -12.04
CA GLY A 273 7.23 5.11 -13.07
C GLY A 273 5.82 5.19 -12.48
N LEU A 274 5.57 4.49 -11.37
CA LEU A 274 4.28 4.52 -10.68
C LEU A 274 3.97 5.91 -10.10
N LEU A 275 4.94 6.57 -9.47
CA LEU A 275 4.77 7.94 -8.99
C LEU A 275 4.40 8.89 -10.14
N HIS A 276 4.98 8.69 -11.32
CA HIS A 276 4.62 9.46 -12.50
C HIS A 276 3.20 9.13 -13.00
N HIS A 277 2.85 7.85 -13.10
CA HIS A 277 1.52 7.37 -13.50
C HIS A 277 0.40 7.89 -12.58
N LEU A 278 0.69 8.01 -11.28
CA LEU A 278 -0.22 8.57 -10.28
C LEU A 278 -0.24 10.11 -10.27
N GLY A 279 0.50 10.77 -11.16
CA GLY A 279 0.62 12.23 -11.23
C GLY A 279 1.38 12.86 -10.06
N MET A 280 2.13 12.06 -9.29
CA MET A 280 2.86 12.51 -8.10
C MET A 280 4.21 13.15 -8.44
N SER A 281 4.84 12.83 -9.58
CA SER A 281 6.12 13.41 -10.01
C SER A 281 6.01 14.14 -11.34
N GLN A 282 6.81 15.20 -11.50
CA GLN A 282 6.93 15.97 -12.74
C GLN A 282 7.89 15.27 -13.72
N GLY A 283 7.57 15.30 -15.01
CA GLY A 283 8.35 14.69 -16.09
C GLY A 283 7.45 14.33 -17.25
N SER A 284 7.98 14.23 -18.46
CA SER A 284 7.27 13.52 -19.54
C SER A 284 7.52 12.02 -19.36
N PRO A 285 6.53 11.14 -19.64
CA PRO A 285 6.82 9.73 -19.78
C PRO A 285 8.00 9.58 -20.74
N SER A 286 8.90 8.61 -20.53
CA SER A 286 9.71 8.17 -21.66
C SER A 286 8.74 7.78 -22.77
N ASP A 287 8.96 8.26 -24.01
CA ASP A 287 8.05 8.04 -25.15
C ASP A 287 7.73 6.54 -25.39
N GLU A 288 8.53 5.64 -24.83
CA GLU A 288 8.20 4.23 -24.62
C GLU A 288 7.65 4.00 -23.20
N ALA A 289 6.37 4.34 -22.96
CA ALA A 289 5.67 3.83 -21.80
C ALA A 289 5.52 2.31 -21.96
N THR A 290 6.49 1.56 -21.44
CA THR A 290 6.47 0.10 -21.49
C THR A 290 5.31 -0.41 -20.66
N GLN A 291 4.44 -1.21 -21.27
CA GLN A 291 3.29 -1.79 -20.60
C GLN A 291 3.73 -2.97 -19.71
N PRO A 292 2.97 -3.29 -18.63
CA PRO A 292 3.21 -4.49 -17.87
C PRO A 292 3.10 -5.75 -18.71
N ILE A 293 3.84 -6.78 -18.32
CA ILE A 293 3.84 -8.07 -19.00
C ILE A 293 3.08 -9.06 -18.12
N PHE A 294 1.95 -9.56 -18.61
CA PHE A 294 1.10 -10.48 -17.87
C PHE A 294 1.53 -11.92 -18.11
N TYR A 295 1.45 -12.73 -17.05
CA TYR A 295 1.77 -14.15 -17.11
C TYR A 295 0.67 -14.97 -16.42
N ASP A 296 0.26 -16.07 -17.03
CA ASP A 296 -0.27 -17.20 -16.28
C ASP A 296 0.91 -17.97 -15.67
N SER A 297 0.74 -18.60 -14.52
CA SER A 297 1.87 -19.18 -13.80
C SER A 297 1.54 -20.40 -12.96
N GLN A 298 2.50 -21.32 -12.87
CA GLN A 298 2.36 -22.54 -12.08
C GLN A 298 3.64 -22.93 -11.35
N TRP A 299 3.47 -23.54 -10.18
CA TRP A 299 4.55 -24.10 -9.39
C TRP A 299 4.87 -25.53 -9.82
N VAL A 300 6.13 -25.77 -10.20
CA VAL A 300 6.68 -27.10 -10.37
C VAL A 300 7.26 -27.57 -9.04
N ARG A 301 6.68 -28.64 -8.50
CA ARG A 301 7.02 -29.18 -7.18
C ARG A 301 7.95 -30.39 -7.28
N ALA A 302 8.81 -30.55 -6.28
CA ALA A 302 9.62 -31.73 -6.11
C ALA A 302 8.75 -32.89 -5.59
N ASN A 303 8.73 -34.02 -6.28
CA ASN A 303 7.99 -35.22 -5.85
C ASN A 303 8.79 -36.13 -4.92
N ALA A 304 10.01 -35.74 -4.57
CA ALA A 304 10.90 -36.51 -3.71
C ALA A 304 11.69 -35.59 -2.78
N GLY A 305 12.08 -36.14 -1.63
CA GLY A 305 12.99 -35.49 -0.71
C GLY A 305 14.44 -35.74 -1.08
N GLY A 306 15.30 -34.77 -0.76
CA GLY A 306 16.74 -34.85 -1.03
C GLY A 306 17.37 -33.48 -1.21
N LEU A 307 18.51 -33.44 -1.90
CA LEU A 307 19.25 -32.22 -2.23
C LEU A 307 18.84 -31.73 -3.62
N LEU A 308 18.16 -30.58 -3.69
CA LEU A 308 17.82 -29.93 -4.95
C LEU A 308 19.07 -29.26 -5.54
N ILE A 309 19.34 -29.58 -6.80
CA ILE A 309 20.30 -28.87 -7.65
C ILE A 309 19.54 -28.30 -8.84
N GLY A 310 19.45 -26.96 -8.92
CA GLY A 310 18.87 -26.24 -10.05
C GLY A 310 19.81 -26.24 -11.25
N GLU A 311 19.26 -26.40 -12.45
CA GLU A 311 19.99 -26.40 -13.73
C GLU A 311 19.54 -25.27 -14.67
N VAL A 312 18.66 -24.39 -14.18
CA VAL A 312 18.17 -23.19 -14.89
C VAL A 312 18.43 -21.95 -14.06
N ALA A 313 18.48 -20.79 -14.72
CA ALA A 313 18.61 -19.49 -14.08
C ALA A 313 17.27 -18.77 -13.94
N LEU A 314 17.16 -17.89 -12.94
CA LEU A 314 16.03 -16.98 -12.80
C LEU A 314 15.89 -16.11 -14.06
N GLY A 315 14.66 -15.96 -14.56
CA GLY A 315 14.37 -15.22 -15.78
C GLY A 315 14.67 -15.98 -17.09
N GLN A 316 15.25 -17.18 -17.02
CA GLN A 316 15.53 -18.01 -18.21
C GLN A 316 14.23 -18.48 -18.89
N ARG A 317 14.22 -18.47 -20.22
CA ARG A 317 13.16 -19.14 -21.02
C ARG A 317 13.40 -20.64 -21.09
N VAL A 318 12.36 -21.43 -20.88
CA VAL A 318 12.39 -22.89 -20.83
C VAL A 318 11.40 -23.50 -21.81
N GLN A 319 11.71 -24.69 -22.35
CA GLN A 319 10.80 -25.45 -23.20
C GLN A 319 10.06 -26.53 -22.40
N LYS A 320 8.89 -26.98 -22.89
CA LYS A 320 8.19 -28.15 -22.34
C LYS A 320 9.09 -29.38 -22.43
N GLY A 321 9.21 -30.12 -21.34
CA GLY A 321 10.10 -31.27 -21.22
C GLY A 321 11.56 -30.92 -20.97
N GLN A 322 11.94 -29.63 -20.93
CA GLN A 322 13.29 -29.23 -20.53
C GLN A 322 13.53 -29.54 -19.06
N ARG A 323 14.72 -30.05 -18.75
CA ARG A 323 15.16 -30.26 -17.37
C ARG A 323 15.35 -28.92 -16.65
N LEU A 324 14.70 -28.77 -15.49
CA LEU A 324 14.83 -27.61 -14.60
C LEU A 324 15.90 -27.85 -13.52
N GLY A 325 16.04 -29.09 -13.10
CA GLY A 325 16.98 -29.51 -12.07
C GLY A 325 16.75 -30.95 -11.66
N ARG A 326 17.36 -31.34 -10.55
CA ARG A 326 17.27 -32.69 -10.00
C ARG A 326 17.29 -32.68 -8.48
N VAL A 327 16.64 -33.67 -7.88
CA VAL A 327 16.69 -33.96 -6.44
C VAL A 327 17.52 -35.22 -6.25
N ILE A 328 18.60 -35.09 -5.49
CA ILE A 328 19.56 -36.16 -5.19
C ILE A 328 19.25 -36.73 -3.80
N ASP A 329 18.97 -38.03 -3.72
CA ASP A 329 18.91 -38.77 -2.46
C ASP A 329 20.34 -39.20 -2.07
N PRO A 330 20.94 -38.59 -1.03
CA PRO A 330 22.32 -38.89 -0.65
C PRO A 330 22.48 -40.26 0.03
N ILE A 331 21.40 -40.92 0.44
CA ILE A 331 21.44 -42.20 1.17
C ILE A 331 21.54 -43.35 0.16
N HIS A 332 20.65 -43.36 -0.83
CA HIS A 332 20.59 -44.42 -1.85
C HIS A 332 21.33 -44.05 -3.14
N ASN A 333 21.90 -42.84 -3.21
CA ASN A 333 22.57 -42.28 -4.38
C ASN A 333 21.68 -42.36 -5.64
N THR A 334 20.40 -41.99 -5.48
CA THR A 334 19.44 -41.93 -6.59
C THR A 334 19.09 -40.50 -6.93
N GLU A 335 18.79 -40.26 -8.20
CA GLU A 335 18.45 -38.92 -8.69
C GLU A 335 17.07 -38.93 -9.33
N ARG A 336 16.31 -37.87 -9.07
CA ARG A 336 15.00 -37.64 -9.68
C ARG A 336 15.01 -36.30 -10.36
N VAL A 337 14.71 -36.31 -11.65
CA VAL A 337 14.73 -35.11 -12.50
C VAL A 337 13.42 -34.34 -12.35
N ILE A 338 13.52 -33.01 -12.33
CA ILE A 338 12.38 -32.10 -12.41
C ILE A 338 12.35 -31.53 -13.84
N MET A 339 11.23 -31.71 -14.52
CA MET A 339 11.02 -31.26 -15.91
C MET A 339 10.04 -30.09 -15.96
N SER A 340 10.22 -29.22 -16.93
CA SER A 340 9.25 -28.15 -17.23
C SER A 340 7.99 -28.76 -17.85
N PRO A 341 6.79 -28.50 -17.30
CA PRO A 341 5.54 -28.91 -17.94
C PRO A 341 5.18 -28.04 -19.15
N VAL A 342 5.82 -26.88 -19.32
CA VAL A 342 5.40 -25.82 -20.24
C VAL A 342 6.55 -25.14 -20.98
N PHE A 343 6.21 -24.39 -22.02
CA PHE A 343 7.12 -23.42 -22.64
C PHE A 343 6.89 -22.07 -21.95
N GLY A 344 7.88 -21.55 -21.25
CA GLY A 344 7.67 -20.35 -20.44
C GLY A 344 8.95 -19.73 -19.93
N ARG A 345 8.83 -18.96 -18.85
CA ARG A 345 9.93 -18.26 -18.18
C ARG A 345 10.00 -18.66 -16.71
N VAL A 346 11.21 -18.81 -16.17
CA VAL A 346 11.41 -19.02 -14.74
C VAL A 346 11.19 -17.69 -14.00
N LEU A 347 10.02 -17.52 -13.38
CA LEU A 347 9.65 -16.31 -12.62
C LEU A 347 10.16 -16.37 -11.18
N GLY A 348 10.31 -17.57 -10.63
CA GLY A 348 10.85 -17.80 -9.30
C GLY A 348 11.49 -19.17 -9.21
N MET A 349 12.46 -19.34 -8.33
CA MET A 349 13.11 -20.63 -8.11
C MET A 349 13.72 -20.76 -6.73
N ALA A 350 13.80 -21.99 -6.26
CA ALA A 350 14.57 -22.39 -5.11
C ALA A 350 16.06 -22.36 -5.39
N GLN A 351 16.83 -21.87 -4.41
CA GLN A 351 18.28 -22.05 -4.36
C GLN A 351 18.59 -23.53 -4.11
N ASN A 352 19.84 -23.94 -4.39
CA ASN A 352 20.30 -25.29 -4.09
C ASN A 352 20.20 -25.55 -2.57
N GLN A 353 19.34 -26.49 -2.18
CA GLN A 353 18.96 -26.70 -0.78
C GLN A 353 18.39 -28.10 -0.55
N GLN A 354 18.16 -28.45 0.72
CA GLN A 354 17.37 -29.63 1.06
C GLN A 354 15.89 -29.37 0.79
N VAL A 355 15.21 -30.32 0.16
CA VAL A 355 13.77 -30.26 -0.12
C VAL A 355 13.07 -31.53 0.33
N LEU A 356 11.78 -31.42 0.60
CA LEU A 356 10.87 -32.53 0.90
C LEU A 356 9.90 -32.74 -0.28
N PRO A 357 9.23 -33.91 -0.36
CA PRO A 357 8.14 -34.09 -1.32
C PRO A 357 7.08 -32.99 -1.17
N GLY A 358 6.59 -32.48 -2.29
CA GLY A 358 5.66 -31.35 -2.36
C GLY A 358 6.33 -29.98 -2.34
N PHE A 359 7.64 -29.87 -2.16
CA PHE A 359 8.33 -28.57 -2.11
C PHE A 359 8.23 -27.81 -3.43
N ALA A 360 7.85 -26.54 -3.38
CA ALA A 360 7.76 -25.63 -4.52
C ALA A 360 9.16 -25.22 -5.03
N ALA A 361 9.65 -25.88 -6.08
CA ALA A 361 11.02 -25.75 -6.54
C ALA A 361 11.19 -24.67 -7.61
N PHE A 362 10.28 -24.58 -8.58
CA PHE A 362 10.32 -23.59 -9.66
C PHE A 362 8.93 -23.00 -9.88
N HIS A 363 8.87 -21.70 -10.14
CA HIS A 363 7.65 -20.98 -10.54
C HIS A 363 7.83 -20.57 -11.99
N LEU A 364 7.03 -21.16 -12.87
CA LEU A 364 7.10 -20.90 -14.30
C LEU A 364 5.93 -20.02 -14.71
N GLY A 365 6.19 -19.10 -15.62
CA GLY A 365 5.16 -18.26 -16.24
C GLY A 365 5.08 -18.47 -17.74
N GLU A 366 3.86 -18.47 -18.26
CA GLU A 366 3.53 -18.38 -19.69
C GLU A 366 2.98 -16.98 -19.97
N GLU A 367 3.62 -16.26 -20.89
CA GLU A 367 3.23 -14.88 -21.19
C GLU A 367 1.83 -14.84 -21.82
N THR A 368 1.01 -13.92 -21.36
CA THR A 368 -0.38 -13.78 -21.80
C THR A 368 -0.76 -12.31 -21.98
N SER A 369 -1.92 -12.07 -22.59
CA SER A 369 -2.47 -10.71 -22.73
C SER A 369 -3.15 -10.26 -21.43
N GLU A 370 -3.20 -8.95 -21.20
CA GLU A 370 -3.95 -8.37 -20.07
C GLU A 370 -5.41 -8.83 -20.08
N GLN A 371 -6.05 -8.80 -21.26
CA GLN A 371 -7.45 -9.21 -21.41
C GLN A 371 -7.65 -10.65 -20.96
N HIS A 372 -6.79 -11.57 -21.41
CA HIS A 372 -6.90 -12.98 -21.04
C HIS A 372 -6.64 -13.19 -19.54
N ALA A 373 -5.62 -12.53 -18.96
CA ALA A 373 -5.34 -12.63 -17.54
C ALA A 373 -6.51 -12.12 -16.66
N VAL A 374 -7.25 -11.11 -17.13
CA VAL A 374 -8.45 -10.61 -16.44
C VAL A 374 -9.64 -11.56 -16.61
N GLU A 375 -9.82 -12.14 -17.80
CA GLU A 375 -10.88 -13.12 -18.08
C GLU A 375 -10.68 -14.40 -17.25
N GLU A 376 -9.47 -14.94 -17.20
CA GLU A 376 -9.14 -16.11 -16.37
C GLU A 376 -9.35 -15.83 -14.87
N ALA A 377 -8.88 -14.67 -14.40
CA ALA A 377 -9.10 -14.24 -13.02
C ALA A 377 -10.59 -14.14 -12.66
N ALA A 378 -11.44 -13.71 -13.60
CA ALA A 378 -12.88 -13.65 -13.39
C ALA A 378 -13.54 -15.05 -13.35
N ALA A 379 -13.04 -16.00 -14.14
CA ALA A 379 -13.53 -17.38 -14.16
C ALA A 379 -13.24 -18.13 -12.85
N GLU A 380 -12.15 -17.83 -12.14
CA GLU A 380 -11.90 -18.43 -10.80
C GLU A 380 -13.03 -18.16 -9.79
N ILE A 381 -13.79 -17.07 -9.96
CA ILE A 381 -14.96 -16.78 -9.11
C ILE A 381 -16.13 -17.72 -9.45
N SER A 382 -16.38 -17.99 -10.73
CA SER A 382 -17.51 -18.85 -11.13
C SER A 382 -17.30 -20.26 -10.60
N ASP A 383 -16.09 -20.80 -10.76
CA ASP A 383 -15.78 -22.17 -10.35
C ASP A 383 -15.87 -22.31 -8.82
N ALA A 384 -15.33 -21.33 -8.06
CA ALA A 384 -15.45 -21.33 -6.60
C ALA A 384 -16.90 -21.16 -6.09
N ALA A 385 -17.75 -20.45 -6.84
CA ALA A 385 -19.17 -20.31 -6.51
C ALA A 385 -19.98 -21.57 -6.85
N GLU A 386 -19.63 -22.27 -7.94
CA GLU A 386 -20.22 -23.54 -8.32
C GLU A 386 -19.85 -24.64 -7.31
N ASP A 387 -18.58 -24.77 -6.94
CA ASP A 387 -18.11 -25.72 -5.90
C ASP A 387 -18.79 -25.48 -4.54
N ALA A 388 -18.93 -24.22 -4.13
CA ALA A 388 -19.63 -23.87 -2.89
C ALA A 388 -21.14 -24.18 -2.93
N SER A 389 -21.75 -24.12 -4.11
CA SER A 389 -23.17 -24.46 -4.31
C SER A 389 -23.43 -25.97 -4.33
N GLU A 390 -22.46 -26.76 -4.79
CA GLU A 390 -22.52 -28.23 -4.75
C GLU A 390 -22.30 -28.77 -3.33
N GLU A 391 -21.45 -28.13 -2.51
CA GLU A 391 -21.25 -28.51 -1.10
C GLU A 391 -22.48 -28.21 -0.22
N ASP A 392 -23.25 -27.15 -0.48
CA ASP A 392 -24.46 -26.80 0.28
C ASP A 392 -25.68 -27.63 -0.13
N GLY A 393 -25.67 -28.26 -1.32
CA GLY A 393 -26.72 -29.16 -1.79
C GLY A 393 -26.78 -30.52 -1.09
N GLY A 394 -25.79 -30.84 -0.24
CA GLY A 394 -25.59 -32.17 0.35
C GLY A 394 -26.12 -32.41 1.77
N ARG A 395 -26.64 -31.40 2.48
CA ARG A 395 -27.06 -31.59 3.89
C ARG A 395 -28.36 -30.86 4.26
N VAL A 396 -29.49 -31.43 3.82
CA VAL A 396 -30.76 -31.27 4.55
C VAL A 396 -30.93 -32.47 5.47
N GLY A 397 -30.40 -32.33 6.69
CA GLY A 397 -30.56 -33.30 7.77
C GLY A 397 -30.58 -32.55 9.10
N THR A 398 -31.78 -32.39 9.63
CA THR A 398 -32.10 -31.82 10.94
C THR A 398 -31.22 -32.40 12.06
N GLU A 399 -30.52 -31.56 12.83
CA GLU A 399 -30.50 -31.61 14.30
C GLU A 399 -29.77 -30.43 14.93
N THR A 400 -30.39 -29.92 15.98
CA THR A 400 -30.05 -28.78 16.83
C THR A 400 -28.89 -29.04 17.79
N LEU A 401 -28.10 -27.97 17.99
CA LEU A 401 -27.47 -27.52 19.24
C LEU A 401 -26.28 -28.31 19.85
N ASP A 402 -25.25 -27.51 20.11
CA ASP A 402 -24.28 -27.59 21.19
C ASP A 402 -23.07 -28.53 21.01
N ARG A 403 -21.93 -27.93 20.63
CA ARG A 403 -20.69 -28.09 21.40
C ARG A 403 -19.60 -27.10 20.99
N SER A 404 -19.28 -26.26 21.96
CA SER A 404 -18.11 -25.42 22.09
C SER A 404 -16.78 -26.20 22.04
N ALA A 405 -15.78 -25.51 21.47
CA ALA A 405 -14.36 -25.57 21.83
C ALA A 405 -13.59 -26.88 21.66
N GLN A 406 -12.91 -27.01 20.51
CA GLN A 406 -11.53 -27.51 20.44
C GLN A 406 -10.90 -27.03 19.13
N ILE A 407 -9.86 -26.21 19.25
CA ILE A 407 -9.03 -25.73 18.15
C ILE A 407 -7.83 -26.67 18.13
N ASP A 408 -7.71 -27.47 17.07
CA ASP A 408 -6.51 -28.24 16.77
C ASP A 408 -5.40 -27.26 16.33
N GLU A 409 -4.33 -27.27 17.12
CA GLU A 409 -2.98 -27.00 16.66
C GLU A 409 -2.60 -28.17 15.76
N ASP A 410 -2.26 -27.89 14.49
CA ASP A 410 -1.21 -28.57 13.74
C ASP A 410 -1.19 -28.00 12.32
N VAL A 411 -0.02 -27.57 11.87
CA VAL A 411 0.62 -27.89 10.58
C VAL A 411 1.90 -27.05 10.47
N GLU A 412 3.01 -27.79 10.38
CA GLU A 412 4.40 -27.38 10.11
C GLU A 412 4.60 -26.54 8.83
#